data_AF-E1Z843-F1
#
_entry.id   AF-E1Z843-F1
#
_cell.length_a   1.000
_cell.length_b   1.000
_cell.length_c   1.000
_cell.angle_alpha   90.00
_cell.angle_beta   90.00
_cell.angle_gamma   90.00
#
_symmetry.space_group_name_H-M   'P 1'
#
loop_
_entity.id
_entity.type
_entity.pdbx_description
1 polymer ?
#
loop_
_entity_poly.entity_id
_entity_poly.type
_entity_poly.pdbx_seq_one_letter_code
_entity_poly.pdbx_strand_id
1 'polypeptide(L)'
;MPSTAPSSSGTLAASRSPQHPTVRHAGQQFFGLRGCLAAQPRRGVIRSAGRLVVQANELNKWADRSNYDSHDDDSWNWSQFDRDTAHVLLKVLTAKATQRLLVQLQELDLFKAQWFNNYCSEHPPSDGNKFLLGLFKAPSVVVREPSTGVDHTIDPANLAHRVIQIRSDMAHTLVEMPKYIEQENTEVLRTHLTSSTYLSGTSDKGYKERRGYYRPRQ
;
A
#
# COMPACT_ATOMS: atom_id res chain seq x y z
N MET A 1 -32.66 52.84 -2.63
CA MET A 1 -32.47 53.35 -1.26
C MET A 1 -33.54 52.71 -0.39
N PRO A 2 -33.28 52.17 0.81
CA PRO A 2 -32.11 52.23 1.72
C PRO A 2 -31.15 51.01 1.50
N SER A 3 -29.86 50.98 1.82
CA SER A 3 -28.99 51.50 2.91
C SER A 3 -29.07 50.71 4.23
N THR A 4 -28.21 49.69 4.37
CA THR A 4 -27.47 49.37 5.61
C THR A 4 -26.21 48.57 5.28
N ALA A 5 -25.13 48.95 5.95
CA ALA A 5 -23.72 48.66 5.69
C ALA A 5 -23.19 47.48 6.57
N PRO A 6 -21.89 47.14 6.50
CA PRO A 6 -21.32 45.81 6.83
C PRO A 6 -20.60 45.72 8.19
N SER A 7 -20.29 44.50 8.62
CA SER A 7 -19.33 44.14 9.70
C SER A 7 -19.05 42.63 9.63
N SER A 8 -17.91 42.04 9.96
CA SER A 8 -16.55 42.51 10.32
C SER A 8 -15.65 41.27 10.45
N SER A 9 -14.39 41.41 10.02
CA SER A 9 -13.13 40.94 10.64
C SER A 9 -13.10 39.71 11.57
N GLY A 10 -12.17 38.79 11.31
CA GLY A 10 -11.65 37.82 12.28
C GLY A 10 -10.47 37.00 11.71
N THR A 11 -9.27 37.56 11.63
CA THR A 11 -8.12 37.32 12.54
C THR A 11 -7.29 36.07 12.21
N LEU A 12 -6.16 36.32 11.53
CA LEU A 12 -4.99 35.44 11.40
C LEU A 12 -4.34 35.23 12.77
N ALA A 13 -4.10 33.97 13.14
CA ALA A 13 -3.26 33.61 14.29
C ALA A 13 -2.14 32.68 13.83
N ALA A 14 -0.94 33.26 13.73
CA ALA A 14 0.34 32.57 13.66
C ALA A 14 0.86 32.36 15.09
N SER A 15 1.34 31.15 15.43
CA SER A 15 2.33 30.83 16.48
C SER A 15 2.36 29.29 16.59
N ARG A 16 3.42 28.58 16.95
CA ARG A 16 4.80 28.85 17.34
C ARG A 16 5.45 27.46 17.39
N SER A 17 6.59 27.27 16.74
CA SER A 17 7.44 26.09 16.93
C SER A 17 8.16 26.18 18.29
N PRO A 18 8.35 25.07 19.02
CA PRO A 18 9.37 24.98 20.05
C PRO A 18 10.58 24.18 19.54
N GLN A 19 11.71 24.88 19.41
CA GLN A 19 13.05 24.30 19.47
C GLN A 19 13.43 24.08 20.94
N HIS A 20 14.15 23.00 21.27
CA HIS A 20 15.17 22.86 22.33
C HIS A 20 15.49 21.35 22.57
N PRO A 21 16.58 20.97 23.27
CA PRO A 21 17.98 21.15 22.91
C PRO A 21 18.79 19.84 22.98
N THR A 22 19.96 19.86 22.36
CA THR A 22 21.05 18.88 22.45
C THR A 22 21.60 18.75 23.87
N VAL A 23 21.67 17.54 24.41
CA VAL A 23 22.44 17.22 25.63
C VAL A 23 23.61 16.31 25.26
N ARG A 24 24.82 16.87 25.38
CA ARG A 24 26.10 16.16 25.46
C ARG A 24 26.42 15.94 26.93
N HIS A 25 26.84 14.74 27.32
CA HIS A 25 27.73 14.50 28.46
C HIS A 25 28.46 13.16 28.23
N ALA A 26 29.79 13.22 28.10
CA ALA A 26 30.77 12.82 29.14
C ALA A 26 30.83 11.29 29.29
N GLY A 27 31.88 10.60 28.86
CA GLY A 27 33.25 10.85 29.28
C GLY A 27 33.49 10.12 30.61
N GLN A 28 33.77 8.82 30.57
CA GLN A 28 34.37 8.12 31.70
C GLN A 28 35.62 7.36 31.24
N GLN A 29 36.70 7.76 31.90
CA GLN A 29 38.06 7.28 31.76
C GLN A 29 38.28 6.03 32.64
N PHE A 30 39.19 5.18 32.15
CA PHE A 30 40.27 4.48 32.86
C PHE A 30 40.11 4.17 34.36
N PHE A 31 40.27 2.89 34.72
CA PHE A 31 41.16 2.31 35.75
C PHE A 31 41.02 0.77 35.61
N GLY A 32 42.02 -0.10 35.69
CA GLY A 32 43.44 0.04 35.96
C GLY A 32 44.15 -1.28 35.63
N LEU A 33 45.40 -1.16 35.19
CA LEU A 33 46.38 -2.24 35.11
C LEU A 33 47.03 -2.42 36.49
N ARG A 34 46.96 -3.62 37.05
CA ARG A 34 47.95 -4.14 38.00
C ARG A 34 48.10 -5.64 37.79
N GLY A 35 49.32 -6.04 37.49
CA GLY A 35 49.71 -7.42 37.25
C GLY A 35 49.99 -8.20 38.54
N CYS A 36 50.06 -9.53 38.36
CA CYS A 36 50.81 -10.44 39.21
C CYS A 36 51.52 -11.45 38.30
N LEU A 37 52.85 -11.48 38.42
CA LEU A 37 53.74 -12.51 37.89
C LEU A 37 53.67 -13.76 38.78
N ALA A 38 54.08 -14.87 38.16
CA ALA A 38 54.49 -16.16 38.76
C ALA A 38 53.38 -17.21 39.00
N ALA A 39 53.37 -18.24 38.16
CA ALA A 39 53.86 -19.59 38.50
C ALA A 39 53.38 -20.57 37.42
N GLN A 40 54.31 -21.20 36.70
CA GLN A 40 54.03 -22.34 35.83
C GLN A 40 53.75 -23.59 36.68
N PRO A 41 52.68 -24.35 36.36
CA PRO A 41 52.68 -25.78 36.56
C PRO A 41 52.75 -26.52 35.22
N ARG A 42 53.59 -27.57 35.30
CA ARG A 42 53.92 -28.65 34.38
C ARG A 42 52.86 -29.07 33.35
N ARG A 43 53.38 -29.32 32.15
CA ARG A 43 52.80 -30.04 31.00
C ARG A 43 51.79 -31.14 31.40
N GLY A 44 50.51 -30.86 31.18
CA GLY A 44 49.46 -31.84 31.00
C GLY A 44 49.08 -31.92 29.53
N VAL A 45 48.89 -33.13 29.03
CA VAL A 45 48.52 -33.44 27.65
C VAL A 45 47.24 -32.70 27.26
N ILE A 46 47.35 -31.83 26.25
CA ILE A 46 46.24 -31.11 25.63
C ILE A 46 45.34 -32.14 24.95
N ARG A 47 44.26 -32.54 25.63
CA ARG A 47 43.05 -33.01 24.94
C ARG A 47 42.19 -31.79 24.71
N SER A 48 42.50 -31.04 23.66
CA SER A 48 41.60 -30.03 23.15
C SER A 48 40.31 -30.76 22.76
N ALA A 49 39.27 -30.64 23.57
CA ALA A 49 37.92 -30.90 23.11
C ALA A 49 37.75 -30.07 21.84
N GLY A 50 37.52 -30.74 20.71
CA GLY A 50 37.26 -30.08 19.44
C GLY A 50 36.03 -29.21 19.62
N ARG A 51 36.24 -27.94 19.93
CA ARG A 51 35.21 -26.92 19.84
C ARG A 51 34.94 -26.82 18.35
N LEU A 52 33.85 -27.45 17.90
CA LEU A 52 33.22 -27.15 16.62
C LEU A 52 32.94 -25.65 16.64
N VAL A 53 33.88 -24.88 16.09
CA VAL A 53 33.61 -23.52 15.64
C VAL A 53 32.68 -23.74 14.47
N VAL A 54 31.37 -23.68 14.73
CA VAL A 54 30.37 -23.46 13.70
C VAL A 54 30.84 -22.18 13.01
N GLN A 55 31.53 -22.32 11.88
CA GLN A 55 31.82 -21.18 11.01
C GLN A 55 30.49 -20.47 10.85
N ALA A 56 30.47 -19.20 11.24
CA ALA A 56 29.31 -18.33 11.14
C ALA A 56 28.79 -18.44 9.71
N ASN A 57 27.79 -19.32 9.57
CA ASN A 57 27.20 -19.68 8.31
C ASN A 57 26.57 -18.41 7.78
N GLU A 58 26.70 -18.10 6.50
CA GLU A 58 26.10 -16.88 5.95
C GLU A 58 24.58 -16.82 6.20
N LEU A 59 23.94 -17.96 6.53
CA LEU A 59 22.58 -18.04 7.06
C LEU A 59 22.34 -17.18 8.32
N ASN A 60 23.28 -17.06 9.26
CA ASN A 60 23.10 -16.23 10.46
C ASN A 60 23.13 -14.73 10.15
N LYS A 61 23.69 -14.31 9.00
CA LYS A 61 23.64 -12.89 8.57
C LYS A 61 22.21 -12.43 8.24
N TRP A 62 21.30 -13.36 7.96
CA TRP A 62 19.90 -13.06 7.68
C TRP A 62 19.05 -13.00 8.95
N ALA A 63 19.47 -13.71 10.01
CA ALA A 63 18.81 -13.71 11.31
C ALA A 63 19.13 -12.46 12.14
N ASP A 64 20.28 -11.82 11.89
CA ASP A 64 20.71 -10.58 12.57
C ASP A 64 20.13 -9.30 11.91
N ARG A 65 18.91 -9.40 11.37
CA ARG A 65 18.17 -8.29 10.73
C ARG A 65 17.61 -7.27 11.73
N SER A 66 17.67 -7.55 13.03
CA SER A 66 17.21 -6.62 14.07
C SER A 66 18.11 -5.38 14.23
N ASN A 67 19.31 -5.36 13.63
CA ASN A 67 20.23 -4.22 13.71
C ASN A 67 20.04 -3.17 12.60
N TYR A 68 19.05 -3.34 11.71
CA TYR A 68 18.67 -2.32 10.72
C TYR A 68 17.43 -1.52 11.14
N ASP A 69 16.87 -1.78 12.32
CA ASP A 69 15.58 -1.23 12.75
C ASP A 69 15.71 0.09 13.57
N SER A 70 16.77 0.86 13.33
CA SER A 70 16.78 2.28 13.69
C SER A 70 16.35 3.12 12.49
N HIS A 71 15.31 2.67 11.80
CA HIS A 71 14.62 3.50 10.84
C HIS A 71 13.87 4.57 11.64
N ASP A 72 14.20 5.84 11.41
CA ASP A 72 13.39 6.95 11.90
C ASP A 72 11.91 6.64 11.59
N ASP A 73 11.04 6.69 12.59
CA ASP A 73 9.59 6.41 12.44
C ASP A 73 8.94 7.29 11.34
N ASP A 74 9.58 8.41 11.00
CA ASP A 74 9.17 9.36 9.96
C ASP A 74 9.79 9.11 8.56
N SER A 75 10.72 8.14 8.42
CA SER A 75 11.35 7.80 7.12
C SER A 75 10.46 6.97 6.20
N TRP A 76 9.26 6.58 6.67
CA TRP A 76 8.11 6.19 5.85
C TRP A 76 7.53 7.38 5.06
N ASN A 77 8.39 8.32 4.63
CA ASN A 77 8.08 9.26 3.57
C ASN A 77 7.60 8.42 2.39
N TRP A 78 6.30 8.51 2.11
CA TRP A 78 5.59 7.70 1.12
C TRP A 78 6.49 7.49 -0.09
N SER A 79 6.86 6.24 -0.33
CA SER A 79 7.75 5.90 -1.43
C SER A 79 7.19 6.51 -2.71
N GLN A 80 8.04 6.91 -3.64
CA GLN A 80 7.57 7.35 -4.96
C GLN A 80 6.60 6.33 -5.56
N PHE A 81 6.86 5.05 -5.30
CA PHE A 81 5.97 3.94 -5.64
C PHE A 81 4.59 4.03 -4.97
N ASP A 82 4.50 4.38 -3.68
CA ASP A 82 3.23 4.51 -2.96
C ASP A 82 2.41 5.67 -3.54
N ARG A 83 3.07 6.78 -3.89
CA ARG A 83 2.42 7.93 -4.55
C ARG A 83 1.89 7.56 -5.93
N ASP A 84 2.68 6.85 -6.73
CA ASP A 84 2.29 6.42 -8.06
C ASP A 84 1.13 5.41 -7.98
N THR A 85 1.19 4.48 -7.02
CA THR A 85 0.12 3.51 -6.75
C THR A 85 -1.16 4.21 -6.31
N ALA A 86 -1.09 5.15 -5.38
CA ALA A 86 -2.23 5.94 -4.93
C ALA A 86 -2.85 6.73 -6.10
N HIS A 87 -2.03 7.28 -6.99
CA HIS A 87 -2.51 7.99 -8.17
C HIS A 87 -3.24 7.05 -9.16
N VAL A 88 -2.74 5.84 -9.37
CA VAL A 88 -3.44 4.82 -10.18
C VAL A 88 -4.76 4.41 -9.53
N LEU A 89 -4.77 4.16 -8.22
CA LEU A 89 -5.98 3.84 -7.48
C LEU A 89 -7.03 4.94 -7.58
N LEU A 90 -6.61 6.21 -7.47
CA LEU A 90 -7.51 7.36 -7.63
C LEU A 90 -8.14 7.42 -9.03
N LYS A 91 -7.40 7.08 -10.09
CA LYS A 91 -7.94 7.00 -11.46
C LYS A 91 -9.01 5.91 -11.57
N VAL A 92 -8.71 4.71 -11.07
CA VAL A 92 -9.64 3.57 -11.10
C VAL A 92 -10.91 3.88 -10.29
N LEU A 93 -10.75 4.44 -9.09
CA LEU A 93 -11.87 4.85 -8.24
C LEU A 93 -12.71 5.93 -8.89
N THR A 94 -12.09 6.91 -9.56
CA THR A 94 -12.82 7.96 -10.28
C THR A 94 -13.64 7.35 -11.42
N ALA A 95 -13.05 6.49 -12.25
CA ALA A 95 -13.76 5.78 -13.32
C ALA A 95 -14.92 4.91 -12.81
N LYS A 96 -14.74 4.25 -11.65
CA LYS A 96 -15.78 3.42 -11.06
C LYS A 96 -16.89 4.27 -10.43
N ALA A 97 -16.53 5.38 -9.79
CA ALA A 97 -17.49 6.35 -9.24
C ALA A 97 -18.33 7.01 -10.33
N THR A 98 -17.73 7.37 -11.48
CA THR A 98 -18.48 7.89 -12.63
C THR A 98 -19.45 6.87 -13.20
N GLN A 99 -19.04 5.60 -13.30
CA GLN A 99 -19.94 4.52 -13.72
C GLN A 99 -21.14 4.38 -12.78
N ARG A 100 -20.89 4.39 -11.46
CA ARG A 100 -21.96 4.29 -10.45
C ARG A 100 -22.90 5.49 -10.50
N LEU A 101 -22.37 6.70 -10.64
CA LEU A 101 -23.17 7.91 -10.78
C LEU A 101 -24.03 7.86 -12.06
N LEU A 102 -23.50 7.36 -13.17
CA LEU A 102 -24.25 7.24 -14.42
C LEU A 102 -25.46 6.31 -14.25
N VAL A 103 -25.31 5.17 -13.58
CA VAL A 103 -26.44 4.26 -13.27
C VAL A 103 -27.49 4.96 -12.41
N GLN A 104 -27.08 5.70 -11.38
CA GLN A 104 -28.01 6.46 -10.54
C GLN A 104 -28.75 7.55 -11.32
N LEU A 105 -28.06 8.24 -12.24
CA LEU A 105 -28.68 9.25 -13.09
C LEU A 105 -29.65 8.63 -14.09
N GLN A 106 -29.38 7.44 -14.62
CA GLN A 106 -30.31 6.77 -15.55
C GLN A 106 -31.67 6.49 -14.91
N GLU A 107 -31.70 6.25 -13.60
CA GLU A 107 -32.94 6.00 -12.85
C GLU A 107 -33.67 7.30 -12.45
N LEU A 108 -32.93 8.40 -12.25
CA LEU A 108 -33.47 9.66 -11.73
C LEU A 108 -33.75 10.72 -12.80
N ASP A 109 -32.82 10.89 -13.73
CA ASP A 109 -32.83 11.95 -14.75
C ASP A 109 -32.02 11.51 -15.98
N LEU A 110 -32.76 11.01 -16.98
CA LEU A 110 -32.18 10.48 -18.21
C LEU A 110 -31.42 11.55 -19.03
N PHE A 111 -31.82 12.82 -18.96
CA PHE A 111 -31.17 13.91 -19.69
C PHE A 111 -29.79 14.22 -19.11
N LYS A 112 -29.69 14.29 -17.77
CA LYS A 112 -28.39 14.40 -17.09
C LYS A 112 -27.51 13.19 -17.38
N ALA A 113 -28.08 11.98 -17.37
CA ALA A 113 -27.33 10.76 -17.68
C ALA A 113 -26.77 10.77 -19.11
N GLN A 114 -27.60 11.16 -20.09
CA GLN A 114 -27.19 11.23 -21.49
C GLN A 114 -26.11 12.29 -21.71
N TRP A 115 -26.29 13.49 -21.16
CA TRP A 115 -25.28 14.55 -21.22
C TRP A 115 -23.96 14.10 -20.58
N PHE A 116 -24.03 13.49 -19.40
CA PHE A 116 -22.85 13.04 -18.67
C PHE A 116 -22.14 11.90 -19.41
N ASN A 117 -22.87 11.00 -20.06
CA ASN A 117 -22.30 9.93 -20.89
C ASN A 117 -21.56 10.51 -22.10
N ASN A 118 -22.16 11.47 -22.80
CA ASN A 118 -21.51 12.17 -23.92
C ASN A 118 -20.25 12.89 -23.44
N TYR A 119 -20.32 13.58 -22.30
CA TYR A 119 -19.16 14.23 -21.69
C TYR A 119 -18.03 13.22 -21.38
N CYS A 120 -18.36 12.06 -20.82
CA CYS A 120 -17.40 11.00 -20.53
C CYS A 120 -16.77 10.39 -21.78
N SER A 121 -17.46 10.42 -22.93
CA SER A 121 -16.91 9.94 -24.20
C SER A 121 -15.84 10.88 -24.77
N GLU A 122 -15.97 12.18 -24.53
CA GLU A 122 -14.99 13.19 -24.94
C GLU A 122 -13.85 13.33 -23.92
N HIS A 123 -14.17 13.14 -22.63
CA HIS A 123 -13.25 13.30 -21.51
C HIS A 123 -13.25 12.01 -20.69
N PRO A 124 -12.31 11.08 -20.93
CA PRO A 124 -12.34 9.78 -20.28
C PRO A 124 -12.08 9.91 -18.77
N PRO A 125 -12.88 9.26 -17.92
CA PRO A 125 -12.72 9.37 -16.46
C PRO A 125 -11.46 8.66 -15.93
N SER A 126 -10.75 7.90 -16.79
CA SER A 126 -9.44 7.31 -16.50
C SER A 126 -8.35 8.36 -16.24
N ASP A 127 -8.57 9.62 -16.62
CA ASP A 127 -7.67 10.74 -16.32
C ASP A 127 -7.76 11.21 -14.85
N GLY A 128 -8.70 10.66 -14.07
CA GLY A 128 -8.82 10.88 -12.63
C GLY A 128 -9.09 12.34 -12.27
N ASN A 129 -8.15 12.99 -11.60
CA ASN A 129 -8.33 14.37 -11.15
C ASN A 129 -8.44 15.38 -12.30
N LYS A 130 -7.78 15.14 -13.45
CA LYS A 130 -7.89 16.04 -14.62
C LYS A 130 -9.32 16.07 -15.17
N PHE A 131 -9.98 14.91 -15.20
CA PHE A 131 -11.38 14.79 -15.59
C PHE A 131 -12.30 15.61 -14.66
N LEU A 132 -12.11 15.51 -13.35
CA LEU A 132 -12.91 16.29 -12.38
C LEU A 132 -12.68 17.80 -12.52
N LEU A 133 -11.44 18.23 -12.75
CA LEU A 133 -11.14 19.63 -13.03
C LEU A 133 -11.79 20.11 -14.33
N GLY A 134 -11.92 19.22 -15.33
CA GLY A 134 -12.69 19.47 -16.55
C GLY A 134 -14.16 19.70 -16.25
N LEU A 135 -14.78 18.86 -15.43
CA LEU A 135 -16.19 18.99 -15.02
C LEU A 135 -16.45 20.30 -14.27
N PHE A 136 -15.58 20.69 -13.33
CA PHE A 136 -15.74 21.95 -12.61
C PHE A 136 -15.64 23.19 -13.50
N LYS A 137 -14.97 23.08 -14.65
CA LYS A 137 -14.83 24.17 -15.62
C LYS A 137 -15.93 24.17 -16.68
N ALA A 138 -16.68 23.08 -16.82
CA ALA A 138 -17.74 22.96 -17.81
C ALA A 138 -18.90 23.90 -17.45
N PRO A 139 -19.45 24.66 -18.42
CA PRO A 139 -20.57 25.55 -18.16
C PRO A 139 -21.85 24.76 -17.88
N SER A 140 -22.75 25.36 -17.09
CA SER A 140 -24.08 24.81 -16.86
C SER A 140 -24.91 24.83 -18.15
N VAL A 141 -25.62 23.74 -18.44
CA VAL A 141 -26.43 23.59 -19.65
C VAL A 141 -27.89 23.42 -19.25
N VAL A 142 -28.80 24.08 -19.97
CA VAL A 142 -30.24 23.89 -19.79
C VAL A 142 -30.78 23.15 -21.01
N VAL A 143 -31.36 21.97 -20.77
CA VAL A 143 -31.96 21.14 -21.82
C VAL A 143 -33.46 21.22 -21.67
N ARG A 144 -34.13 21.76 -22.69
CA ARG A 144 -35.59 21.86 -22.72
C ARG A 144 -36.21 20.60 -23.31
N GLU A 145 -37.06 19.94 -22.55
CA GLU A 145 -37.76 18.76 -23.01
C GLU A 145 -38.97 19.16 -23.90
N PRO A 146 -39.05 18.69 -25.16
CA PRO A 146 -40.11 19.08 -26.07
C PRO A 146 -41.49 18.49 -25.72
N SER A 147 -41.52 17.34 -25.04
CA SER A 147 -42.74 16.61 -24.66
C SER A 147 -43.47 17.21 -23.46
N THR A 148 -42.72 17.60 -22.42
CA THR A 148 -43.27 18.07 -21.14
C THR A 148 -43.17 19.58 -20.96
N GLY A 149 -42.32 20.23 -21.75
CA GLY A 149 -42.03 21.66 -21.62
C GLY A 149 -41.24 22.02 -20.36
N VAL A 150 -40.71 21.02 -19.63
CA VAL A 150 -39.88 21.20 -18.44
C VAL A 150 -38.44 21.46 -18.86
N ASP A 151 -37.83 22.46 -18.24
CA ASP A 151 -36.42 22.79 -18.44
C ASP A 151 -35.56 22.02 -17.44
N HIS A 152 -34.68 21.16 -17.94
CA HIS A 152 -33.73 20.39 -17.14
C HIS A 152 -32.41 21.15 -17.04
N THR A 153 -32.12 21.69 -15.86
CA THR A 153 -30.85 22.36 -15.59
C THR A 153 -29.77 21.34 -15.19
N ILE A 154 -28.70 21.27 -15.97
CA ILE A 154 -27.54 20.41 -15.74
C ILE A 154 -26.40 21.27 -15.22
N ASP A 155 -25.99 21.01 -13.98
CA ASP A 155 -24.83 21.63 -13.37
C ASP A 155 -23.68 20.62 -13.25
N PRO A 156 -22.65 20.72 -14.12
CA PRO A 156 -21.50 19.81 -14.11
C PRO A 156 -20.70 19.83 -12.80
N ALA A 157 -20.66 20.96 -12.09
CA ALA A 157 -19.93 21.08 -10.83
C ALA A 157 -20.59 20.22 -9.74
N ASN A 158 -21.92 20.20 -9.70
CA ASN A 158 -22.68 19.33 -8.80
C ASN A 158 -22.45 17.84 -9.12
N LEU A 159 -22.34 17.47 -10.40
CA LEU A 159 -21.96 16.10 -10.79
C LEU A 159 -20.54 15.75 -10.31
N ALA A 160 -19.58 16.67 -10.47
CA ALA A 160 -18.21 16.46 -9.99
C ALA A 160 -18.15 16.25 -8.47
N HIS A 161 -18.89 17.04 -7.68
CA HIS A 161 -19.00 16.85 -6.24
C HIS A 161 -19.55 15.47 -5.88
N ARG A 162 -20.58 14.99 -6.59
CA ARG A 162 -21.12 13.64 -6.40
C ARG A 162 -20.10 12.55 -6.72
N VAL A 163 -19.34 12.69 -7.81
CA VAL A 163 -18.26 11.74 -8.13
C VAL A 163 -17.20 11.72 -7.01
N ILE A 164 -16.83 12.89 -6.47
CA ILE A 164 -15.88 12.99 -5.36
C ILE A 164 -16.39 12.31 -4.10
N GLN A 165 -17.67 12.47 -3.78
CA GLN A 165 -18.30 11.81 -2.64
C GLN A 165 -18.28 10.29 -2.82
N ILE A 166 -18.77 9.79 -3.96
CA ILE A 166 -18.83 8.35 -4.24
C ILE A 166 -17.44 7.72 -4.21
N ARG A 167 -16.42 8.36 -4.81
CA ARG A 167 -15.05 7.81 -4.78
C ARG A 167 -14.46 7.80 -3.36
N SER A 168 -14.82 8.77 -2.51
CA SER A 168 -14.39 8.80 -1.11
C SER A 168 -14.99 7.64 -0.33
N ASP A 169 -16.30 7.42 -0.50
CA ASP A 169 -17.01 6.30 0.12
C ASP A 169 -16.40 4.95 -0.32
N MET A 170 -16.06 4.82 -1.61
CA MET A 170 -15.37 3.64 -2.12
C MET A 170 -13.95 3.48 -1.57
N ALA A 171 -13.20 4.56 -1.43
CA ALA A 171 -11.86 4.52 -0.82
C ALA A 171 -11.92 3.99 0.62
N HIS A 172 -12.94 4.36 1.39
CA HIS A 172 -13.15 3.81 2.73
C HIS A 172 -13.40 2.30 2.72
N THR A 173 -14.13 1.78 1.72
CA THR A 173 -14.31 0.32 1.60
C THR A 173 -13.03 -0.43 1.21
N LEU A 174 -12.10 0.22 0.50
CA LEU A 174 -10.81 -0.36 0.14
C LEU A 174 -9.83 -0.50 1.31
N VAL A 175 -10.13 0.07 2.47
CA VAL A 175 -9.34 -0.14 3.70
C VAL A 175 -9.31 -1.64 4.08
N GLU A 176 -10.27 -2.44 3.60
CA GLU A 176 -10.28 -3.91 3.77
C GLU A 176 -9.36 -4.69 2.80
N MET A 177 -8.57 -4.01 1.96
CA MET A 177 -7.59 -4.57 1.02
C MET A 177 -6.72 -5.71 1.59
N PRO A 178 -6.20 -5.67 2.83
CA PRO A 178 -5.35 -6.74 3.35
C PRO A 178 -5.99 -8.13 3.28
N LYS A 179 -7.31 -8.24 3.50
CA LYS A 179 -8.03 -9.52 3.41
C LYS A 179 -8.01 -10.09 2.00
N TYR A 180 -8.12 -9.24 0.98
CA TYR A 180 -8.07 -9.65 -0.42
C TYR A 180 -6.67 -10.14 -0.80
N ILE A 181 -5.62 -9.47 -0.32
CA ILE A 181 -4.23 -9.88 -0.56
C ILE A 181 -3.96 -11.28 0.02
N GLU A 182 -4.46 -11.58 1.22
CA GLU A 182 -4.34 -12.90 1.83
C GLU A 182 -5.04 -14.01 1.02
N GLN A 183 -6.23 -13.71 0.48
CA GLN A 183 -6.97 -14.63 -0.38
C GLN A 183 -6.22 -14.91 -1.68
N GLU A 184 -5.77 -13.88 -2.39
CA GLU A 184 -5.01 -13.99 -3.63
C GLU A 184 -3.69 -14.75 -3.42
N ASN A 185 -2.95 -14.45 -2.35
CA ASN A 185 -1.73 -15.18 -1.99
C ASN A 185 -2.01 -16.67 -1.79
N THR A 186 -3.13 -17.01 -1.14
CA THR A 186 -3.54 -18.40 -0.94
C THR A 186 -3.85 -19.10 -2.27
N GLU A 187 -4.49 -18.42 -3.21
CA GLU A 187 -4.78 -18.96 -4.54
C GLU A 187 -3.53 -19.17 -5.39
N VAL A 188 -2.59 -18.23 -5.34
CA VAL A 188 -1.28 -18.36 -5.99
C VAL A 188 -0.53 -19.57 -5.43
N LEU A 189 -0.51 -19.75 -4.11
CA LEU A 189 0.12 -20.90 -3.47
C LEU A 189 -0.56 -22.22 -3.85
N ARG A 190 -1.90 -22.26 -3.89
CA ARG A 190 -2.65 -23.44 -4.37
C ARG A 190 -2.26 -23.78 -5.81
N THR A 191 -2.22 -22.80 -6.69
CA THR A 191 -1.87 -22.98 -8.12
C THR A 191 -0.42 -23.44 -8.30
N HIS A 192 0.50 -22.89 -7.50
CA HIS A 192 1.89 -23.34 -7.48
C HIS A 192 1.98 -24.80 -7.03
N LEU A 193 1.31 -25.17 -5.94
CA LEU A 193 1.32 -26.54 -5.44
C LEU A 193 0.68 -27.52 -6.42
N THR A 194 -0.43 -27.18 -7.07
CA THR A 194 -1.03 -28.07 -8.08
C THR A 194 -0.06 -28.27 -9.24
N SER A 195 0.48 -27.19 -9.83
CA SER A 195 1.43 -27.29 -10.93
C SER A 195 2.72 -28.04 -10.57
N SER A 196 3.27 -27.86 -9.36
CA SER A 196 4.48 -28.58 -8.90
C SER A 196 4.21 -30.05 -8.56
N THR A 197 3.01 -30.38 -8.08
CA THR A 197 2.65 -31.75 -7.70
C THR A 197 2.45 -32.63 -8.94
N TYR A 198 1.94 -32.09 -10.06
CA TYR A 198 1.89 -32.82 -11.32
C TYR A 198 3.28 -33.17 -11.87
N LEU A 199 4.28 -32.31 -11.67
CA LEU A 199 5.68 -32.59 -12.05
C LEU A 199 6.35 -33.63 -11.13
N SER A 200 5.94 -33.73 -9.86
CA SER A 200 6.43 -34.78 -8.95
C SER A 200 5.71 -36.13 -9.12
N GLY A 201 4.54 -36.14 -9.77
CA GLY A 201 3.77 -37.34 -10.12
C GLY A 201 4.24 -38.04 -11.40
N THR A 202 4.90 -37.31 -12.32
CA THR A 202 5.72 -37.91 -13.38
C THR A 202 7.06 -38.34 -12.81
N SER A 203 7.03 -39.23 -11.81
CA SER A 203 8.16 -40.12 -11.58
C SER A 203 8.32 -40.90 -12.87
N ASP A 204 9.36 -40.55 -13.62
CA ASP A 204 9.98 -41.43 -14.59
C ASP A 204 9.95 -42.87 -14.04
N LYS A 205 9.54 -43.80 -14.90
CA LYS A 205 9.54 -45.23 -14.64
C LYS A 205 10.99 -45.71 -14.46
N GLY A 206 11.62 -45.41 -13.33
CA GLY A 206 13.03 -45.75 -13.08
C GLY A 206 13.39 -46.08 -11.63
N TYR A 207 12.57 -45.69 -10.65
CA TYR A 207 12.96 -45.84 -9.22
C TYR A 207 12.37 -47.07 -8.49
N LYS A 208 11.86 -48.08 -9.21
CA LYS A 208 11.32 -49.31 -8.60
C LYS A 208 12.28 -50.51 -8.58
N GLU A 209 13.56 -50.35 -8.92
CA GLU A 209 14.45 -51.51 -9.14
C GLU A 209 15.51 -51.81 -8.05
N ARG A 210 15.46 -51.18 -6.87
CA ARG A 210 16.48 -51.44 -5.81
C ARG A 210 15.95 -51.72 -4.40
N ARG A 211 14.94 -52.59 -4.27
CA ARG A 211 14.71 -53.33 -3.01
C ARG A 211 14.64 -54.82 -3.28
N GLY A 212 15.80 -55.40 -3.60
CA GLY A 212 16.02 -56.83 -3.54
C GLY A 212 15.98 -57.30 -2.09
N TYR A 213 14.86 -57.90 -1.68
CA TYR A 213 14.85 -58.75 -0.49
C TYR A 213 15.53 -60.06 -0.87
N TYR A 214 16.77 -60.24 -0.41
CA TYR A 214 17.44 -61.54 -0.43
C TYR A 214 16.62 -62.52 0.42
N ARG A 215 15.98 -63.52 -0.21
CA ARG A 215 15.45 -64.69 0.51
C ARG A 215 16.58 -65.73 0.60
N PRO A 216 16.98 -66.18 1.80
CA PRO A 216 17.83 -67.35 1.92
C PRO A 216 17.04 -68.60 1.53
N ARG A 217 17.58 -69.41 0.62
CA ARG A 217 17.06 -70.73 0.28
C ARG A 217 17.30 -71.68 1.46
N GLN A 218 16.25 -72.41 1.86
CA GLN A 218 16.36 -73.70 2.55
C GLN A 218 16.32 -74.82 1.52
#